data_AF-A0A225VK77-F1
#
_entry.id   AF-A0A225VK77-F1
#
_cell.length_a   1.000
_cell.length_b   1.000
_cell.length_c   1.000
_cell.angle_alpha   90.00
_cell.angle_beta   90.00
_cell.angle_gamma   90.00
#
_symmetry.space_group_name_H-M   'P 1'
#
loop_
_entity.id
_entity.type
_entity.pdbx_description
1 polymer ?
#
loop_
_entity_poly.entity_id
_entity_poly.type
_entity_poly.pdbx_seq_one_letter_code
_entity_poly.pdbx_strand_id
1 'polypeptide(L)'
;MKDFKKKLEFIWFGLYRREVRNDSSGFEHVFVGEEKNQGKICGCHNWLQVYNEERNGRLDYRGYIRPKQRGCKFMEPHNKEQLITFQFQWEDEMKPVSTSLIGVSPEFEMALYSLCFLNGQENNHVQLGPYLCNIKCFTFGRGKDTKIGTAFPEALPLTEKQAATKIQSITRGRSARLKNPHVRRQAPPPPPGAAWGPPPGGAAIPAPQPARSTGNAWAKPLTQPAAPVPNTVAPAGPKPTGAWAQPHKW
;
A
#
# COMPACT_ATOMS: atom_id res chain seq x y z
N MET A 1 -23.31 -2.21 22.75
CA MET A 1 -21.84 -2.32 22.56
C MET A 1 -21.34 -3.77 22.57
N LYS A 2 -21.66 -4.57 23.61
CA LYS A 2 -21.17 -5.97 23.73
C LYS A 2 -21.56 -6.87 22.54
N ASP A 3 -22.79 -6.77 22.05
CA ASP A 3 -23.26 -7.62 20.94
C ASP A 3 -22.61 -7.24 19.60
N PHE A 4 -22.38 -5.95 19.38
CA PHE A 4 -21.66 -5.47 18.21
C PHE A 4 -20.21 -5.96 18.21
N LYS A 5 -19.54 -5.92 19.36
CA LYS A 5 -18.18 -6.46 19.51
C LYS A 5 -18.15 -7.96 19.18
N LYS A 6 -19.06 -8.76 19.73
CA LYS A 6 -19.16 -10.20 19.40
C LYS A 6 -19.39 -10.44 17.91
N LYS A 7 -20.21 -9.61 17.27
CA LYS A 7 -20.45 -9.69 15.82
C LYS A 7 -19.20 -9.37 15.01
N LEU A 8 -18.45 -8.32 15.37
CA LEU A 8 -17.16 -8.02 14.73
C LEU A 8 -16.13 -9.13 14.98
N GLU A 9 -16.07 -9.65 16.21
CA GLU A 9 -15.19 -10.75 16.56
C GLU A 9 -15.47 -11.98 15.69
N PHE A 10 -16.75 -12.30 15.48
CA PHE A 10 -17.17 -13.38 14.60
C PHE A 10 -16.82 -13.14 13.11
N ILE A 11 -17.03 -11.93 12.60
CA ILE A 11 -16.80 -11.60 11.18
C ILE A 11 -15.30 -11.63 10.85
N TRP A 12 -14.46 -11.09 11.72
CA TRP A 12 -13.04 -10.88 11.47
C TRP A 12 -12.16 -12.01 11.96
N PHE A 13 -12.43 -12.54 13.14
CA PHE A 13 -11.59 -13.55 13.80
C PHE A 13 -12.25 -14.93 13.85
N GLY A 14 -13.49 -15.06 13.35
CA GLY A 14 -14.12 -16.36 13.21
C GLY A 14 -13.36 -17.21 12.22
N LEU A 15 -12.80 -18.31 12.70
CA LEU A 15 -12.04 -19.23 11.86
C LEU A 15 -12.96 -19.91 10.83
N TYR A 16 -12.43 -20.09 9.64
CA TYR A 16 -13.03 -20.90 8.58
C TYR A 16 -11.96 -21.79 7.95
N ARG A 17 -12.39 -22.78 7.17
CA ARG A 17 -11.50 -23.73 6.49
C ARG A 17 -11.17 -23.25 5.08
N ARG A 18 -9.90 -23.02 4.76
CA ARG A 18 -9.43 -22.89 3.37
C ARG A 18 -8.64 -24.10 2.90
N GLU A 19 -7.76 -24.62 3.73
CA GLU A 19 -6.96 -25.81 3.45
C GLU A 19 -7.27 -26.87 4.50
N VAL A 20 -6.99 -26.54 5.76
CA VAL A 20 -7.23 -27.36 6.94
C VAL A 20 -8.40 -26.77 7.74
N ARG A 21 -9.06 -27.60 8.54
CA ARG A 21 -10.20 -27.14 9.34
C ARG A 21 -9.78 -25.99 10.29
N ASN A 22 -10.45 -24.85 10.17
CA ASN A 22 -10.26 -23.66 11.03
C ASN A 22 -8.84 -23.10 10.99
N ASP A 23 -8.28 -22.97 9.79
CA ASP A 23 -6.89 -22.56 9.56
C ASP A 23 -6.72 -21.07 9.25
N SER A 24 -7.81 -20.35 8.97
CA SER A 24 -7.72 -18.97 8.50
C SER A 24 -8.91 -18.12 8.95
N SER A 25 -8.69 -16.81 9.04
CA SER A 25 -9.66 -15.79 9.43
C SER A 25 -9.71 -14.61 8.46
N GLY A 26 -10.77 -13.80 8.53
CA GLY A 26 -10.88 -12.59 7.71
C GLY A 26 -9.78 -11.57 8.02
N PHE A 27 -9.36 -11.48 9.28
CA PHE A 27 -8.28 -10.59 9.70
C PHE A 27 -6.94 -10.98 9.07
N GLU A 28 -6.59 -12.28 9.09
CA GLU A 28 -5.36 -12.77 8.49
C GLU A 28 -5.32 -12.47 6.98
N HIS A 29 -6.42 -12.73 6.26
CA HIS A 29 -6.49 -12.43 4.82
C HIS A 29 -6.35 -10.96 4.47
N VAL A 30 -6.98 -10.07 5.24
CA VAL A 30 -7.04 -8.64 4.92
C VAL A 30 -5.78 -7.91 5.38
N PHE A 31 -5.35 -8.13 6.63
CA PHE A 31 -4.31 -7.35 7.27
C PHE A 31 -2.95 -8.02 7.28
N VAL A 32 -2.88 -9.35 7.48
CA VAL A 32 -1.59 -10.07 7.50
C VAL A 32 -1.15 -10.39 6.06
N GLY A 33 -2.11 -10.70 5.19
CA GLY A 33 -1.85 -11.19 3.85
C GLY A 33 -1.39 -12.64 3.89
N GLU A 34 -2.11 -13.52 3.22
CA GLU A 34 -1.74 -14.93 3.13
C GLU A 34 -1.12 -15.24 1.76
N GLU A 35 -0.01 -15.96 1.80
CA GLU A 35 0.47 -16.73 0.67
C GLU A 35 -0.39 -17.99 0.57
N LYS A 36 -1.03 -18.23 -0.57
CA LYS A 36 -1.64 -19.56 -0.78
C LYS A 36 -0.51 -20.56 -1.02
N ASN A 37 -0.68 -21.82 -0.57
CA ASN A 37 0.24 -22.95 -0.75
C ASN A 37 0.66 -23.30 -2.20
N GLN A 38 0.33 -22.46 -3.18
CA GLN A 38 0.74 -22.56 -4.58
C GLN A 38 1.65 -21.39 -4.98
N GLY A 39 2.33 -20.76 -4.03
CA GLY A 39 3.21 -19.63 -4.29
C GLY A 39 2.47 -18.44 -4.88
N LYS A 40 1.19 -18.21 -4.52
CA LYS A 40 0.43 -17.06 -5.03
C LYS A 40 0.00 -16.17 -3.88
N ILE A 41 0.57 -14.98 -3.84
CA ILE A 41 0.22 -13.94 -2.87
C ILE A 41 -1.23 -13.51 -3.11
N CYS A 42 -2.12 -13.92 -2.21
CA CYS A 42 -3.55 -13.59 -2.27
C CYS A 42 -3.89 -12.62 -1.14
N GLY A 43 -3.29 -11.43 -1.15
CA GLY A 43 -3.49 -10.44 -0.10
C GLY A 43 -2.39 -9.39 -0.06
N CYS A 44 -2.14 -8.82 1.12
CA CYS A 44 -1.15 -7.76 1.36
C CYS A 44 -1.49 -6.44 0.64
N HIS A 45 -2.59 -5.85 1.11
CA HIS A 45 -3.08 -4.52 0.72
C HIS A 45 -2.95 -3.50 1.85
N ASN A 46 -2.71 -3.95 3.08
CA ASN A 46 -2.50 -3.07 4.21
C ASN A 46 -1.08 -2.48 4.19
N TRP A 47 -0.97 -1.16 4.28
CA TRP A 47 0.31 -0.46 4.16
C TRP A 47 1.26 -0.73 5.33
N LEU A 48 0.73 -0.97 6.52
CA LEU A 48 1.54 -1.26 7.71
C LEU A 48 2.19 -2.64 7.58
N GLN A 49 1.45 -3.61 7.04
CA GLN A 49 2.02 -4.93 6.74
C GLN A 49 3.08 -4.84 5.64
N VAL A 50 2.83 -4.12 4.56
CA VAL A 50 3.84 -3.88 3.51
C VAL A 50 5.12 -3.28 4.11
N TYR A 51 4.98 -2.25 4.94
CA TYR A 51 6.09 -1.64 5.65
C TYR A 51 6.86 -2.63 6.55
N ASN A 52 6.14 -3.48 7.30
CA ASN A 52 6.77 -4.47 8.17
C ASN A 52 7.52 -5.56 7.38
N GLU A 53 6.94 -6.04 6.28
CA GLU A 53 7.57 -7.05 5.42
C GLU A 53 8.80 -6.49 4.69
N GLU A 54 8.74 -5.23 4.22
CA GLU A 54 9.87 -4.53 3.60
C GLU A 54 10.99 -4.32 4.61
N ARG A 55 10.65 -3.86 5.83
CA ARG A 55 11.63 -3.67 6.92
C ARG A 55 12.31 -4.97 7.33
N ASN A 56 11.61 -6.10 7.22
CA ASN A 56 12.16 -7.43 7.52
C ASN A 56 12.94 -8.04 6.35
N GLY A 57 13.07 -7.33 5.21
CA GLY A 57 13.78 -7.82 4.02
C GLY A 57 13.06 -8.95 3.28
N ARG A 58 11.77 -9.18 3.58
CA ARG A 58 10.95 -10.18 2.89
C ARG A 58 10.20 -9.61 1.70
N LEU A 59 10.00 -8.29 1.65
CA LEU A 59 9.32 -7.63 0.55
C LEU A 59 10.29 -6.70 -0.20
N ASP A 60 10.38 -6.86 -1.52
CA ASP A 60 11.19 -6.05 -2.43
C ASP A 60 10.26 -5.21 -3.33
N TYR A 61 10.24 -3.90 -3.10
CA TYR A 61 9.41 -2.96 -3.85
C TYR A 61 9.93 -2.76 -5.29
N ARG A 62 9.05 -2.99 -6.27
CA ARG A 62 9.39 -2.93 -7.72
C ARG A 62 8.95 -1.64 -8.40
N GLY A 63 8.22 -0.77 -7.72
CA GLY A 63 7.74 0.50 -8.26
C GLY A 63 6.23 0.69 -8.16
N TYR A 64 5.79 1.94 -8.37
CA TYR A 64 4.38 2.31 -8.32
C TYR A 64 3.79 2.50 -9.71
N ILE A 65 2.51 2.19 -9.82
CA ILE A 65 1.68 2.43 -10.99
C ILE A 65 1.04 3.80 -10.81
N ARG A 66 1.32 4.73 -11.74
CA ARG A 66 0.77 6.08 -11.68
C ARG A 66 -0.77 6.03 -11.65
N PRO A 67 -1.41 6.62 -10.63
CA PRO A 67 -2.84 6.52 -10.48
C PRO A 67 -3.54 7.28 -11.62
N LYS A 68 -4.58 6.67 -12.19
CA LYS A 68 -5.36 7.25 -13.29
C LYS A 68 -6.16 8.46 -12.82
N GLN A 69 -6.68 8.38 -11.60
CA GLN A 69 -7.32 9.46 -10.86
C GLN A 69 -6.40 9.86 -9.71
N ARG A 70 -6.17 11.16 -9.54
CA ARG A 70 -5.36 11.68 -8.43
C ARG A 70 -6.25 12.29 -7.37
N GLY A 71 -5.92 12.04 -6.10
CA GLY A 71 -6.60 12.68 -4.99
C GLY A 71 -6.10 14.10 -4.73
N CYS A 72 -4.90 14.44 -5.20
CA CYS A 72 -4.33 15.77 -5.08
C CYS A 72 -4.20 16.50 -6.41
N LYS A 73 -3.98 17.83 -6.34
CA LYS A 73 -3.90 18.71 -7.53
C LYS A 73 -2.77 18.26 -8.44
N PHE A 74 -2.88 18.51 -9.75
CA PHE A 74 -1.87 18.12 -10.73
C PHE A 74 -0.43 18.55 -10.37
N MET A 75 -0.27 19.72 -9.75
CA MET A 75 1.02 20.26 -9.35
C MET A 75 1.55 19.71 -8.02
N GLU A 76 0.72 19.03 -7.23
CA GLU A 76 1.15 18.46 -5.95
C GLU A 76 2.06 17.25 -6.20
N PRO A 77 3.10 17.06 -5.36
CA PRO A 77 3.97 15.89 -5.40
C PRO A 77 3.21 14.56 -5.24
N HIS A 78 3.71 13.51 -5.91
CA HIS A 78 3.11 12.17 -5.86
C HIS A 78 3.21 11.50 -4.48
N ASN A 79 4.16 11.90 -3.63
CA ASN A 79 4.31 11.36 -2.27
C ASN A 79 3.20 11.78 -1.31
N LYS A 80 2.28 12.66 -1.74
CA LYS A 80 1.08 13.03 -0.99
C LYS A 80 -0.16 12.20 -1.37
N GLU A 81 -0.03 11.28 -2.34
CA GLU A 81 -1.12 10.37 -2.67
C GLU A 81 -1.30 9.34 -1.55
N GLN A 82 -2.55 9.13 -1.14
CA GLN A 82 -2.91 8.18 -0.08
C GLN A 82 -3.58 6.93 -0.63
N LEU A 83 -3.87 6.86 -1.93
CA LEU A 83 -4.29 5.65 -2.62
C LEU A 83 -3.23 5.32 -3.66
N ILE A 84 -2.40 4.31 -3.38
CA ILE A 84 -1.26 3.97 -4.22
C ILE A 84 -1.41 2.55 -4.73
N THR A 85 -1.25 2.38 -6.04
CA THR A 85 -1.08 1.09 -6.67
C THR A 85 0.40 0.85 -6.93
N PHE A 86 0.95 -0.28 -6.50
CA PHE A 86 2.35 -0.62 -6.64
C PHE A 86 2.57 -2.12 -6.83
N GLN A 87 3.78 -2.47 -7.19
CA GLN A 87 4.22 -3.84 -7.46
C GLN A 87 5.36 -4.16 -6.51
N PHE A 88 5.40 -5.40 -6.05
CA PHE A 88 6.47 -5.88 -5.18
C PHE A 88 6.66 -7.37 -5.37
N GLN A 89 7.85 -7.83 -5.04
CA GLN A 89 8.12 -9.24 -4.81
C GLN A 89 8.04 -9.51 -3.31
N TRP A 90 7.34 -10.55 -2.91
CA TRP A 90 7.29 -11.00 -1.52
C TRP A 90 7.88 -12.40 -1.47
N GLU A 91 8.98 -12.53 -0.73
CA GLU A 91 9.85 -13.69 -0.75
C GLU A 91 10.27 -13.99 -2.21
N ASP A 92 9.82 -15.10 -2.77
CA ASP A 92 10.19 -15.52 -4.13
C ASP A 92 9.06 -15.28 -5.16
N GLU A 93 7.91 -14.73 -4.76
CA GLU A 93 6.76 -14.53 -5.63
C GLU A 93 6.51 -13.05 -5.98
N MET A 94 6.26 -12.79 -7.26
CA MET A 94 5.96 -11.44 -7.76
C MET A 94 4.47 -11.12 -7.69
N LYS A 95 4.12 -10.05 -6.97
CA LYS A 95 2.77 -9.47 -6.97
C LYS A 95 2.72 -8.27 -7.93
N PRO A 96 2.07 -8.40 -9.10
CA PRO A 96 2.11 -7.36 -10.14
C PRO A 96 1.28 -6.13 -9.80
N VAL A 97 0.24 -6.27 -8.98
CA VAL A 97 -0.66 -5.17 -8.62
C VAL A 97 -1.13 -5.33 -7.18
N SER A 98 -0.77 -4.37 -6.34
CA SER A 98 -1.36 -4.15 -5.03
C SER A 98 -1.80 -2.70 -4.92
N THR A 99 -3.04 -2.47 -4.49
CA THR A 99 -3.50 -1.12 -4.16
C THR A 99 -3.70 -1.02 -2.66
N SER A 100 -3.15 0.03 -2.05
CA SER A 100 -3.19 0.26 -0.61
C SER A 100 -3.61 1.69 -0.30
N LEU A 101 -4.29 1.84 0.84
CA LEU A 101 -4.51 3.13 1.48
C LEU A 101 -3.28 3.44 2.36
N ILE A 102 -2.54 4.50 2.04
CA ILE A 102 -1.29 4.85 2.72
C ILE A 102 -1.56 5.87 3.82
N GLY A 103 -1.04 5.60 5.02
CA GLY A 103 -1.15 6.49 6.18
C GLY A 103 -2.53 6.49 6.85
N VAL A 104 -3.42 5.57 6.47
CA VAL A 104 -4.69 5.35 7.17
C VAL A 104 -4.49 4.47 8.40
N SER A 105 -5.36 4.58 9.39
CA SER A 105 -5.28 3.73 10.57
C SER A 105 -5.93 2.36 10.35
N PRO A 106 -5.49 1.29 11.05
CA PRO A 106 -6.09 -0.04 10.91
C PRO A 106 -7.59 -0.05 11.23
N GLU A 107 -8.03 0.73 12.21
CA GLU A 107 -9.44 0.86 12.56
C GLU A 107 -10.26 1.54 11.45
N PHE A 108 -9.68 2.45 10.67
CA PHE A 108 -10.35 3.04 9.51
C PHE A 108 -10.61 1.99 8.43
N GLU A 109 -9.59 1.20 8.07
CA GLU A 109 -9.74 0.11 7.10
C GLU A 109 -10.74 -0.94 7.60
N MET A 110 -10.61 -1.36 8.86
CA MET A 110 -11.49 -2.36 9.47
C MET A 110 -12.95 -1.87 9.49
N ALA A 111 -13.19 -0.60 9.82
CA ALA A 111 -14.52 0.00 9.80
C ALA A 111 -15.10 0.07 8.38
N LEU A 112 -14.32 0.53 7.42
CA LEU A 112 -14.72 0.63 6.01
C LEU A 112 -15.10 -0.75 5.44
N TYR A 113 -14.23 -1.74 5.62
CA TYR A 113 -14.47 -3.09 5.11
C TYR A 113 -15.64 -3.78 5.83
N SER A 114 -15.80 -3.56 7.14
CA SER A 114 -16.98 -4.04 7.87
C SER A 114 -18.28 -3.43 7.34
N LEU A 115 -18.27 -2.13 7.00
CA LEU A 115 -19.43 -1.44 6.44
C LEU A 115 -19.80 -2.02 5.07
N CYS A 116 -18.83 -2.17 4.17
CA CYS A 116 -19.01 -2.77 2.85
C CYS A 116 -19.45 -4.24 2.94
N PHE A 117 -18.91 -5.01 3.89
CA PHE A 117 -19.32 -6.39 4.11
C PHE A 117 -20.78 -6.52 4.56
N LEU A 118 -21.24 -5.64 5.47
CA LEU A 118 -22.57 -5.74 6.06
C LEU A 118 -23.68 -5.17 5.18
N ASN A 119 -23.38 -4.13 4.39
CA ASN A 119 -24.39 -3.35 3.67
C ASN A 119 -24.14 -3.28 2.16
N GLY A 120 -23.03 -3.85 1.70
CA GLY A 120 -22.58 -3.75 0.32
C GLY A 120 -22.69 -5.06 -0.45
N GLN A 121 -21.97 -5.10 -1.57
CA GLN A 121 -21.82 -6.26 -2.44
C GLN A 121 -20.33 -6.57 -2.61
N GLU A 122 -19.97 -7.35 -3.63
CA GLU A 122 -18.57 -7.62 -3.93
C GLU A 122 -17.81 -6.37 -4.39
N ASN A 123 -18.47 -5.49 -5.13
CA ASN A 123 -17.91 -4.22 -5.60
C ASN A 123 -18.67 -3.07 -4.95
N ASN A 124 -17.94 -2.17 -4.29
CA ASN A 124 -18.51 -1.05 -3.56
C ASN A 124 -17.77 0.23 -3.95
N HIS A 125 -18.40 1.08 -4.77
CA HIS A 125 -17.80 2.36 -5.12
C HIS A 125 -17.94 3.34 -3.95
N VAL A 126 -16.81 3.73 -3.38
CA VAL A 126 -16.76 4.62 -2.22
C VAL A 126 -15.90 5.84 -2.53
N GLN A 127 -16.45 7.01 -2.22
CA GLN A 127 -15.73 8.28 -2.28
C GLN A 127 -14.99 8.49 -0.94
N LEU A 128 -13.69 8.23 -0.91
CA LEU A 128 -12.81 8.42 0.23
C LEU A 128 -12.08 9.75 0.09
N GLY A 129 -12.66 10.83 0.64
CA GLY A 129 -12.12 12.18 0.44
C GLY A 129 -12.02 12.49 -1.06
N PRO A 130 -10.82 12.76 -1.62
CA PRO A 130 -10.67 13.04 -3.03
C PRO A 130 -10.53 11.78 -3.92
N TYR A 131 -10.47 10.58 -3.33
CA TYR A 131 -10.28 9.33 -4.06
C TYR A 131 -11.62 8.62 -4.29
N LEU A 132 -11.98 8.41 -5.55
CA LEU A 132 -13.06 7.48 -5.91
C LEU A 132 -12.44 6.10 -6.14
N CYS A 133 -12.75 5.15 -5.27
CA CYS A 133 -12.20 3.80 -5.33
C CYS A 133 -13.29 2.73 -5.24
N ASN A 134 -12.96 1.53 -5.70
CA ASN A 134 -13.81 0.36 -5.50
C ASN A 134 -13.27 -0.42 -4.30
N ILE A 135 -14.08 -0.59 -3.27
CA ILE A 135 -13.76 -1.49 -2.16
C ILE A 135 -14.27 -2.87 -2.55
N LYS A 136 -13.34 -3.73 -2.96
CA LYS A 136 -13.64 -5.14 -3.22
C LYS A 136 -13.79 -5.86 -1.89
N CYS A 137 -14.89 -6.59 -1.72
CA CYS A 137 -15.18 -7.34 -0.50
C CYS A 137 -15.71 -8.73 -0.87
N PHE A 138 -14.92 -9.76 -0.63
CA PHE A 138 -15.34 -11.14 -0.84
C PHE A 138 -15.71 -11.76 0.49
N THR A 139 -16.78 -12.55 0.47
CA THR A 139 -17.31 -13.21 1.65
C THR A 139 -16.93 -14.69 1.66
N PHE A 140 -16.91 -15.28 2.85
CA PHE A 140 -16.66 -16.70 3.04
C PHE A 140 -17.75 -17.31 3.93
N GLY A 141 -18.29 -18.46 3.54
CA GLY A 141 -19.39 -19.12 4.24
C GLY A 141 -20.76 -18.88 3.60
N ARG A 142 -21.84 -19.28 4.28
CA ARG A 142 -23.22 -19.13 3.83
C ARG A 142 -24.15 -18.73 4.97
N GLY A 143 -25.16 -17.93 4.66
CA GLY A 143 -26.21 -17.55 5.61
C GLY A 143 -25.66 -16.85 6.85
N LYS A 144 -26.03 -17.33 8.04
CA LYS A 144 -25.62 -16.75 9.33
C LYS A 144 -24.13 -16.94 9.63
N ASP A 145 -23.48 -17.88 8.95
CA ASP A 145 -22.06 -18.18 9.17
C ASP A 145 -21.10 -17.40 8.28
N THR A 146 -21.63 -16.44 7.52
CA THR A 146 -20.87 -15.61 6.58
C THR A 146 -19.89 -14.70 7.31
N LYS A 147 -18.64 -14.69 6.84
CA LYS A 147 -17.51 -13.92 7.38
C LYS A 147 -16.79 -13.20 6.25
N ILE A 148 -15.90 -12.27 6.59
CA ILE A 148 -15.05 -11.61 5.59
C ILE A 148 -14.00 -12.61 5.10
N GLY A 149 -13.92 -12.77 3.78
CA GLY A 149 -12.92 -13.59 3.10
C GLY A 149 -11.69 -12.77 2.72
N THR A 150 -11.87 -11.68 1.99
CA THR A 150 -10.82 -10.69 1.71
C THR A 150 -11.49 -9.35 1.38
N ALA A 151 -10.80 -8.25 1.66
CA ALA A 151 -11.27 -6.90 1.40
C ALA A 151 -10.07 -5.99 1.12
N PHE A 152 -10.17 -5.17 0.06
CA PHE A 152 -9.08 -4.27 -0.33
C PHE A 152 -9.59 -3.17 -1.27
N PRO A 153 -8.89 -2.02 -1.35
CA PRO A 153 -9.22 -0.96 -2.29
C PRO A 153 -8.69 -1.31 -3.67
N GLU A 154 -9.42 -0.91 -4.71
CA GLU A 154 -9.03 -0.99 -6.10
C GLU A 154 -9.17 0.39 -6.74
N ALA A 155 -8.11 0.82 -7.43
CA ALA A 155 -8.11 2.09 -8.13
C ALA A 155 -9.04 2.03 -9.35
N LEU A 156 -10.01 2.94 -9.42
CA LEU A 156 -10.96 3.01 -10.52
C LEU A 156 -10.35 3.70 -11.76
N PRO A 157 -10.82 3.37 -12.98
CA PRO A 157 -10.47 4.11 -14.18
C PRO A 157 -11.01 5.55 -14.11
N LEU A 158 -10.50 6.43 -14.97
CA LEU A 158 -11.04 7.79 -15.11
C LEU A 158 -12.55 7.75 -15.39
N THR A 159 -13.32 8.60 -14.70
CA THR A 159 -14.72 8.81 -15.07
C THR A 159 -14.82 9.44 -16.45
N GLU A 160 -15.96 9.31 -17.13
CA GLU A 160 -16.16 9.93 -18.45
C GLU A 160 -15.85 11.42 -18.45
N LYS A 161 -16.32 12.15 -17.42
CA LYS A 161 -16.06 13.58 -17.25
C LYS A 161 -14.56 13.87 -17.10
N GLN A 162 -13.84 13.08 -16.32
CA GLN A 162 -12.39 13.24 -16.14
C GLN A 162 -11.62 12.87 -17.42
N ALA A 163 -12.04 11.82 -18.13
CA ALA A 163 -11.46 11.40 -19.39
C ALA A 163 -11.66 12.48 -20.47
N ALA A 164 -12.88 13.02 -20.60
CA ALA A 164 -13.20 14.12 -21.50
C ALA A 164 -12.35 15.37 -21.19
N THR A 165 -12.24 15.75 -19.93
CA THR A 165 -11.40 16.88 -19.49
C THR A 165 -9.93 16.67 -19.87
N LYS A 166 -9.41 15.45 -19.66
CA LYS A 166 -8.04 15.08 -20.01
C LYS A 166 -7.80 15.09 -21.53
N ILE A 167 -8.75 14.59 -22.32
CA ILE A 167 -8.69 14.62 -23.78
C ILE A 167 -8.71 16.08 -24.28
N GLN A 168 -9.63 16.89 -23.76
CA GLN A 168 -9.74 18.31 -24.12
C GLN A 168 -8.45 19.08 -23.77
N SER A 169 -7.84 18.84 -22.60
CA SER A 169 -6.60 19.52 -22.22
C SER A 169 -5.42 19.11 -23.11
N ILE A 170 -5.29 17.83 -23.47
CA ILE A 170 -4.28 17.34 -24.41
C ILE A 170 -4.46 17.98 -25.79
N THR A 171 -5.69 18.01 -26.30
CA THR A 171 -6.02 18.61 -27.61
C THR A 171 -5.72 20.10 -27.61
N ARG A 172 -6.16 20.84 -26.58
CA ARG A 172 -5.86 22.28 -26.43
C ARG A 172 -4.35 22.54 -26.37
N GLY A 173 -3.61 21.75 -25.59
CA GLY A 173 -2.16 21.85 -25.50
C GLY A 173 -1.45 21.52 -26.82
N ARG A 174 -1.95 20.55 -27.58
CA ARG A 174 -1.45 20.24 -28.93
C ARG A 174 -1.71 21.42 -29.88
N SER A 175 -2.93 21.95 -29.92
CA SER A 175 -3.28 23.11 -30.75
C SER A 175 -2.46 24.35 -30.37
N ALA A 176 -2.24 24.63 -29.08
CA ALA A 176 -1.41 25.74 -28.63
C ALA A 176 0.05 25.60 -29.09
N ARG A 177 0.61 24.39 -29.02
CA ARG A 177 1.97 24.09 -29.51
C ARG A 177 2.10 24.21 -31.03
N LEU A 178 1.08 23.79 -31.77
CA LEU A 178 1.04 23.95 -33.24
C LEU A 178 0.96 25.43 -33.62
N LYS A 179 0.16 26.24 -32.89
CA LYS A 179 0.05 27.68 -33.11
C LYS A 179 1.29 28.47 -32.68
N ASN A 180 2.06 27.95 -31.72
CA ASN A 180 3.21 28.66 -31.17
C ASN A 180 4.49 27.80 -31.15
N PRO A 181 5.06 27.47 -32.33
CA PRO A 181 6.18 26.54 -32.46
C PRO A 181 7.48 27.03 -31.81
N HIS A 182 7.64 28.35 -31.62
CA HIS A 182 8.84 28.96 -31.05
C HIS A 182 8.95 28.80 -29.52
N VAL A 183 7.84 28.56 -28.81
CA VAL A 183 7.82 28.42 -27.34
C VAL A 183 8.60 27.19 -26.84
N ARG A 184 8.72 26.14 -27.67
CA ARG A 184 9.49 24.93 -27.30
C ARG A 184 11.00 25.19 -27.19
N ARG A 185 11.54 26.20 -27.89
CA ARG A 185 12.98 26.47 -27.93
C ARG A 185 13.50 27.27 -26.74
N GLN A 186 12.61 27.77 -25.87
CA GLN A 186 12.97 28.66 -24.76
C GLN A 186 12.88 27.99 -23.38
N ALA A 187 12.55 26.69 -23.30
CA ALA A 187 12.64 25.98 -22.02
C ALA A 187 14.14 25.83 -21.67
N PRO A 188 14.63 26.44 -20.57
CA PRO A 188 16.02 26.27 -20.18
C PRO A 188 16.29 24.79 -19.87
N PRO A 189 17.50 24.28 -20.20
CA PRO A 189 17.86 22.92 -19.81
C PRO A 189 17.73 22.76 -18.30
N PRO A 190 17.32 21.56 -17.81
CA PRO A 190 17.26 21.31 -16.38
C PRO A 190 18.64 21.54 -15.77
N PRO A 191 18.73 22.14 -14.56
CA PRO A 191 20.01 22.39 -13.91
C PRO A 191 20.76 21.07 -13.66
N PRO A 192 22.11 21.07 -13.71
CA PRO A 192 22.91 19.92 -13.33
C PRO A 192 22.52 19.45 -11.92
N GLY A 193 22.12 18.18 -11.77
CA GLY A 193 21.62 17.62 -10.50
C GLY A 193 20.10 17.53 -10.34
N ALA A 194 19.31 17.85 -11.38
CA ALA A 194 17.87 17.55 -11.36
C ALA A 194 17.62 16.04 -11.24
N ALA A 195 16.79 15.64 -10.26
CA ALA A 195 16.54 14.27 -9.80
C ALA A 195 15.95 13.27 -10.82
N TRP A 196 15.94 13.58 -12.12
CA TRP A 196 15.28 12.79 -13.17
C TRP A 196 16.19 12.45 -14.36
N GLY A 197 17.50 12.37 -14.15
CA GLY A 197 18.43 11.71 -15.09
C GLY A 197 19.00 10.43 -14.47
N PRO A 198 19.30 9.38 -15.27
CA PRO A 198 20.08 8.26 -14.75
C PRO A 198 21.43 8.79 -14.22
N PRO A 199 21.91 8.31 -13.06
CA PRO A 199 23.18 8.76 -12.51
C PRO A 199 24.31 8.43 -13.50
N PRO A 200 25.25 9.36 -13.75
CA PRO A 200 26.37 9.09 -14.63
C PRO A 200 27.31 8.06 -13.97
N GLY A 201 27.45 6.89 -14.59
CA GLY A 201 28.66 6.08 -14.50
C GLY A 201 28.96 5.31 -13.19
N GLY A 202 27.96 4.74 -12.52
CA GLY A 202 28.18 3.83 -11.39
C GLY A 202 27.69 2.41 -11.68
N ALA A 203 28.61 1.43 -11.71
CA ALA A 203 28.25 0.02 -11.78
C ALA A 203 27.34 -0.39 -10.60
N ALA A 204 26.33 -1.22 -10.87
CA ALA A 204 25.43 -1.73 -9.84
C ALA A 204 26.21 -2.58 -8.82
N ILE A 205 26.25 -2.14 -7.57
CA ILE A 205 26.72 -2.96 -6.45
C ILE A 205 25.58 -3.93 -6.11
N PRO A 206 25.79 -5.26 -6.12
CA PRO A 206 24.75 -6.19 -5.73
C PRO A 206 24.43 -6.02 -4.24
N ALA A 207 23.15 -6.00 -3.90
CA ALA A 207 22.68 -5.95 -2.53
C ALA A 207 23.09 -7.23 -1.76
N PRO A 208 23.48 -7.14 -0.47
CA PRO A 208 23.75 -8.32 0.35
C PRO A 208 22.48 -9.13 0.57
N GLN A 209 22.55 -10.45 0.39
CA GLN A 209 21.44 -11.36 0.71
C GLN A 209 21.24 -11.46 2.24
N PRO A 210 20.03 -11.22 2.78
CA PRO A 210 19.75 -11.53 4.17
C PRO A 210 19.37 -13.00 4.36
N ALA A 211 19.84 -13.57 5.47
CA ALA A 211 19.62 -14.96 5.86
C ALA A 211 18.13 -15.28 6.08
N ARG A 212 17.73 -16.48 5.64
CA ARG A 212 16.37 -17.03 5.79
C ARG A 212 15.91 -17.00 7.25
N SER A 213 14.84 -16.28 7.52
CA SER A 213 14.09 -16.33 8.79
C SER A 213 12.72 -16.94 8.53
N THR A 214 12.57 -18.23 8.81
CA THR A 214 11.32 -19.01 8.64
C THR A 214 10.31 -18.81 9.77
N GLY A 215 10.26 -17.62 10.37
CA GLY A 215 9.43 -17.34 11.54
C GLY A 215 8.39 -16.27 11.27
N ASN A 216 7.11 -16.57 11.52
CA ASN A 216 6.03 -15.59 11.57
C ASN A 216 6.39 -14.51 12.61
N ALA A 217 6.56 -13.26 12.16
CA ALA A 217 6.93 -12.12 13.00
C ALA A 217 5.90 -11.85 14.12
N TRP A 218 4.66 -12.33 13.96
CA TRP A 218 3.57 -12.18 14.92
C TRP A 218 3.55 -13.25 16.03
N ALA A 219 4.42 -14.27 15.95
CA ALA A 219 4.45 -15.36 16.94
C ALA A 219 5.29 -15.05 18.20
N LYS A 220 5.94 -13.88 18.28
CA LYS A 220 6.76 -13.51 19.44
C LYS A 220 5.91 -12.82 20.52
N PRO A 221 5.88 -13.33 21.77
CA PRO A 221 5.21 -12.63 22.88
C PRO A 221 5.82 -11.25 23.13
N LEU A 222 4.99 -10.24 23.44
CA LEU A 222 5.48 -8.95 23.93
C LEU A 222 6.30 -9.19 25.20
N THR A 223 7.61 -9.05 25.11
CA THR A 223 8.48 -9.04 26.28
C THR A 223 8.26 -7.71 27.00
N GLN A 224 7.84 -7.77 28.26
CA GLN A 224 7.74 -6.57 29.11
C GLN A 224 9.13 -5.90 29.21
N PRO A 225 9.21 -4.56 29.20
CA PRO A 225 10.48 -3.88 29.38
C PRO A 225 10.99 -4.10 30.80
N ALA A 226 12.20 -4.65 30.92
CA ALA A 226 12.93 -4.72 32.17
C ALA A 226 13.32 -3.32 32.66
N ALA A 227 13.34 -3.13 33.99
CA ALA A 227 13.66 -1.88 34.66
C ALA A 227 15.05 -1.32 34.27
N PRO A 228 15.24 0.02 34.31
CA PRO A 228 16.45 0.66 33.79
C PRO A 228 17.66 0.45 34.70
N VAL A 229 18.78 0.04 34.11
CA VAL A 229 20.11 -0.05 34.75
C VAL A 229 20.95 1.17 34.31
N PRO A 230 21.80 1.78 35.17
CA PRO A 230 22.42 3.07 34.88
C PRO A 230 23.51 3.02 33.79
N ASN A 231 23.58 4.12 33.04
CA ASN A 231 24.43 4.37 31.87
C ASN A 231 25.90 3.96 32.01
N THR A 232 26.37 3.15 31.06
CA THR A 232 27.76 3.17 30.59
C THR A 232 27.76 3.50 29.09
N VAL A 233 28.54 4.50 28.71
CA VAL A 233 28.61 5.06 27.35
C VAL A 233 29.35 4.09 26.44
N ALA A 234 28.66 3.54 25.43
CA ALA A 234 29.26 2.80 24.33
C ALA A 234 29.66 3.76 23.18
N PRO A 235 30.72 3.47 22.40
CA PRO A 235 31.22 4.37 21.37
C PRO A 235 30.28 4.47 20.17
N ALA A 236 30.27 5.65 19.54
CA ALA A 236 29.36 6.00 18.44
C ALA A 236 29.60 5.13 17.20
N GLY A 237 28.55 4.42 16.77
CA GLY A 237 28.47 3.81 15.44
C GLY A 237 28.35 4.86 14.33
N PRO A 238 28.60 4.49 13.06
CA PRO A 238 28.61 5.42 11.95
C PRO A 238 27.25 6.09 11.76
N LYS A 239 27.29 7.42 11.53
CA LYS A 239 26.09 8.26 11.32
C LYS A 239 25.37 7.88 10.01
N PRO A 240 24.03 7.80 10.01
CA PRO A 240 23.27 7.55 8.79
C PRO A 240 23.34 8.79 7.87
N THR A 241 24.00 8.65 6.73
CA THR A 241 24.03 9.64 5.65
C THR A 241 22.93 9.34 4.64
N GLY A 242 21.71 9.80 4.92
CA GLY A 242 20.58 9.73 4.01
C GLY A 242 19.64 10.90 4.23
N ALA A 243 19.04 11.42 3.16
CA ALA A 243 18.19 12.62 3.15
C ALA A 243 16.87 12.52 3.97
N TRP A 244 16.71 11.44 4.74
CA TRP A 244 15.57 11.15 5.62
C TRP A 244 15.91 11.29 7.11
N ALA A 245 17.14 11.67 7.45
CA ALA A 245 17.64 11.70 8.83
C ALA A 245 17.46 13.05 9.55
N GLN A 246 16.69 14.00 9.00
CA GLN A 246 16.41 15.27 9.67
C GLN A 246 14.96 15.31 10.16
N PRO A 247 14.71 15.52 11.47
CA PRO A 247 13.37 15.67 11.99
C PRO A 247 12.75 16.98 11.48
N HIS A 248 11.62 16.89 10.79
CA HIS A 248 10.77 18.05 10.53
C HIS A 248 10.06 18.43 11.83
N LYS A 249 10.38 19.62 12.35
CA LYS A 249 9.63 20.23 13.46
C LYS A 249 8.21 20.54 12.97
N TRP A 250 7.22 19.97 13.64
CA TRP A 250 5.87 20.53 13.72
C TRP A 250 5.75 21.24 15.07
#